data_AF-A0A963QM56-F1
#
_entry.id   AF-A0A963QM56-F1
#
_cell.length_a   1.000
_cell.length_b   1.000
_cell.length_c   1.000
_cell.angle_alpha   90.00
_cell.angle_beta   90.00
_cell.angle_gamma   90.00
#
_symmetry.space_group_name_H-M   'P 1'
#
loop_
_entity.id
_entity.type
_entity.pdbx_description
1 polymer ?
#
loop_
_entity_poly.entity_id
_entity_poly.type
_entity_poly.pdbx_seq_one_letter_code
_entity_poly.pdbx_strand_id
1 'polypeptide(L)'
;MLDEMRAIVAVLCAKALEGDVGAAAIVLSKTMPSIKAQAEKVQFPFDASAPVSRQVEMVLDAISDGHVAPDVGRQIIDAIASLATVRASEDLEARLIVLEDARGL
;
A
#
# COMPACT_ATOMS: atom_id res chain seq x y z
N MET A 1 26.94 26.29 -20.71
CA MET A 1 26.40 25.10 -20.00
C MET A 1 24.98 24.70 -20.43
N LEU A 2 24.02 25.65 -20.53
CA LEU A 2 22.65 25.32 -20.94
C LEU A 2 22.55 24.90 -22.41
N ASP A 3 23.35 25.48 -23.29
CA ASP A 3 23.34 25.17 -24.72
C ASP A 3 23.90 23.78 -25.00
N GLU A 4 24.96 23.39 -24.28
CA GLU A 4 25.55 22.06 -24.33
C GLU A 4 24.55 21.00 -23.84
N MET A 5 23.79 21.30 -22.78
CA MET A 5 22.72 20.41 -22.33
C MET A 5 21.60 20.25 -23.37
N ARG A 6 21.17 21.34 -24.03
CA ARG A 6 20.18 21.27 -25.11
C ARG A 6 20.69 20.45 -26.29
N ALA A 7 21.96 20.61 -26.65
CA ALA A 7 22.60 19.85 -27.73
C ALA A 7 22.64 18.34 -27.40
N ILE A 8 22.98 17.97 -26.16
CA ILE A 8 22.96 16.57 -25.72
C ILE A 8 21.56 15.96 -25.84
N VAL A 9 20.52 16.69 -25.40
CA VAL A 9 19.14 16.23 -25.52
C VAL A 9 18.73 16.04 -26.99
N ALA A 10 19.09 16.99 -27.86
CA ALA A 10 18.79 16.89 -29.29
C ALA A 10 19.44 15.65 -29.94
N VAL A 11 20.70 15.37 -29.62
CA VAL A 11 21.41 14.18 -30.12
C VAL A 11 20.76 12.89 -29.62
N LEU A 12 20.38 12.83 -28.34
CA LEU A 12 19.70 11.65 -27.78
C LEU A 12 18.33 11.42 -28.44
N CYS A 13 17.55 12.48 -28.68
CA CYS A 13 16.28 12.37 -29.38
C CYS A 13 16.46 11.87 -30.82
N ALA A 14 17.45 12.38 -31.56
CA ALA A 14 17.73 11.93 -32.92
C ALA A 14 18.08 10.43 -32.95
N LYS A 15 19.00 9.98 -32.09
CA LYS A 15 19.37 8.57 -31.97
C LYS A 15 18.20 7.68 -31.59
N ALA A 16 17.35 8.14 -30.65
CA ALA A 16 16.17 7.39 -30.25
C ALA A 16 15.20 7.18 -31.42
N LEU A 17 15.00 8.20 -32.27
CA LEU A 17 14.15 8.12 -33.47
C LEU A 17 14.75 7.20 -34.55
N GLU A 18 16.07 7.05 -34.58
CA GLU A 18 16.78 6.09 -35.46
C GLU A 18 16.75 4.64 -34.93
N GLY A 19 16.18 4.41 -33.74
CA GLY A 19 16.01 3.08 -33.15
C GLY A 19 17.04 2.71 -32.07
N ASP A 20 17.86 3.66 -31.60
CA ASP A 20 18.71 3.45 -30.43
C ASP A 20 17.85 3.31 -29.17
N VAL A 21 17.66 2.06 -28.73
CA VAL A 21 16.85 1.69 -27.55
C VAL A 21 17.41 2.31 -26.26
N GLY A 22 18.73 2.50 -26.16
CA GLY A 22 19.36 3.12 -25.01
C GLY A 22 19.05 4.61 -24.91
N ALA A 23 19.18 5.34 -26.03
CA ALA A 23 18.80 6.75 -26.10
C ALA A 23 17.29 6.93 -25.85
N ALA A 24 16.46 6.05 -26.42
CA ALA A 24 15.02 6.05 -26.19
C ALA A 24 14.67 5.85 -24.71
N ALA A 25 15.29 4.88 -24.03
CA ALA A 25 15.06 4.63 -22.61
C ALA A 25 15.39 5.85 -21.73
N ILE A 26 16.51 6.53 -22.00
CA ILE A 26 16.92 7.73 -21.27
C ILE A 26 15.89 8.85 -21.47
N VAL A 27 15.51 9.16 -22.72
CA VAL A 27 14.56 10.23 -23.04
C VAL A 27 13.20 9.93 -22.38
N LEU A 28 12.65 8.72 -22.59
CA LEU A 28 11.36 8.31 -22.02
C LEU A 28 11.35 8.37 -20.49
N SER A 29 12.45 7.99 -19.81
CA SER A 29 12.53 8.06 -18.34
C SER A 29 12.42 9.48 -17.76
N LYS A 30 12.74 10.50 -18.57
CA LYS A 30 12.74 11.91 -18.16
C LYS A 30 11.49 12.66 -18.62
N THR A 31 10.84 12.20 -19.69
CA THR A 31 9.65 12.86 -20.25
C THR A 31 8.34 12.19 -19.83
N MET A 32 8.38 10.90 -19.47
CA MET A 32 7.20 10.17 -19.04
C MET A 32 7.08 10.17 -17.51
N PRO A 33 5.86 10.31 -16.95
CA PRO A 33 5.65 10.07 -15.54
C PRO A 33 5.98 8.61 -15.20
N SER A 34 6.60 8.39 -14.04
CA SER A 34 6.81 7.03 -13.54
C SER A 34 5.46 6.38 -13.24
N ILE A 35 5.08 5.41 -14.06
CA ILE A 35 3.93 4.56 -13.79
C ILE A 35 4.40 3.51 -12.79
N LYS A 36 4.11 3.73 -11.51
CA LYS A 36 4.34 2.70 -10.49
C LYS A 36 3.34 1.57 -10.72
N ALA A 37 3.81 0.33 -10.64
CA ALA A 37 2.92 -0.82 -10.54
C ALA A 37 2.03 -0.60 -9.30
N GLN A 38 0.73 -0.50 -9.51
CA GLN A 38 -0.25 -0.43 -8.43
C GLN A 38 -0.88 -1.80 -8.28
N ALA A 39 -1.02 -2.26 -7.03
CA ALA A 39 -1.84 -3.42 -6.75
C ALA A 39 -3.27 -3.14 -7.24
N GLU A 40 -3.88 -4.14 -7.88
CA GLU A 40 -5.27 -4.03 -8.32
C GLU A 40 -6.19 -3.85 -7.10
N LYS A 41 -7.27 -3.09 -7.29
CA LYS A 41 -8.27 -2.93 -6.22
C LYS A 41 -8.98 -4.26 -6.03
N VAL A 42 -9.01 -4.74 -4.80
CA VAL A 42 -9.69 -5.98 -4.44
C VAL A 42 -11.07 -5.70 -3.85
N GLN A 43 -12.02 -6.60 -4.10
CA GLN A 43 -13.34 -6.61 -3.48
C GLN A 43 -13.60 -8.00 -2.92
N PHE A 44 -13.94 -8.07 -1.64
CA PHE A 44 -14.34 -9.30 -0.98
C PHE A 44 -15.31 -8.97 0.17
N PRO A 45 -16.18 -9.91 0.57
CA PRO A 45 -17.05 -9.70 1.72
C PRO A 45 -16.25 -9.49 2.99
N PHE A 46 -16.47 -8.37 3.67
CA PHE A 46 -15.76 -8.04 4.91
C PHE A 46 -16.71 -7.36 5.90
N ASP A 47 -16.77 -7.91 7.11
CA ASP A 47 -17.52 -7.34 8.23
C ASP A 47 -16.55 -6.82 9.29
N ALA A 48 -16.37 -5.49 9.33
CA ALA A 48 -15.49 -4.81 10.28
C ALA A 48 -16.01 -4.84 11.74
N SER A 49 -17.27 -5.22 11.94
CA SER A 49 -17.88 -5.37 13.27
C SER A 49 -17.69 -6.76 13.86
N ALA A 50 -17.33 -7.75 13.04
CA ALA A 50 -17.08 -9.10 13.49
C ALA A 50 -15.87 -9.19 14.44
N PRO A 51 -15.76 -10.26 15.26
CA PRO A 51 -14.55 -10.52 16.05
C PRO A 51 -13.29 -10.58 15.16
N VAL A 52 -12.15 -10.15 15.72
CA VAL A 52 -10.86 -10.07 15.01
C VAL A 52 -10.48 -11.38 14.33
N SER A 53 -10.68 -12.51 15.01
CA SER A 53 -10.43 -13.84 14.43
C SER A 53 -11.25 -14.08 13.17
N ARG A 54 -12.54 -13.71 13.18
CA ARG A 54 -13.41 -13.90 12.02
C ARG A 54 -13.07 -12.93 10.88
N GLN A 55 -12.63 -11.72 11.19
CA GLN A 55 -12.11 -10.79 10.18
C GLN A 55 -10.87 -11.37 9.47
N VAL A 56 -9.95 -11.99 10.22
CA VAL A 56 -8.77 -12.65 9.64
C VAL A 56 -9.18 -13.85 8.78
N GLU A 57 -10.11 -14.67 9.24
CA GLU A 57 -10.65 -15.79 8.45
C GLU A 57 -11.28 -15.31 7.14
N MET A 58 -12.07 -14.22 7.14
CA MET A 58 -12.63 -13.63 5.91
C MET A 58 -11.54 -13.22 4.91
N VAL A 59 -10.40 -12.71 5.37
CA VAL A 59 -9.27 -12.36 4.50
C VAL A 59 -8.61 -13.64 3.95
N LEU A 60 -8.46 -14.68 4.76
CA LEU A 60 -7.92 -15.97 4.32
C LEU A 60 -8.82 -16.68 3.30
N ASP A 61 -10.13 -16.61 3.50
CA ASP A 61 -11.15 -17.09 2.56
C ASP A 61 -10.99 -16.32 1.22
N ALA A 62 -10.90 -14.99 1.26
CA ALA A 62 -10.72 -14.16 0.06
C ALA A 62 -9.40 -14.41 -0.69
N ILE A 63 -8.32 -14.76 0.02
CA ILE A 63 -7.06 -15.20 -0.60
C ILE A 63 -7.27 -16.54 -1.31
N SER A 64 -7.93 -17.49 -0.65
CA SER A 64 -8.14 -18.85 -1.16
C SER A 64 -9.04 -18.87 -2.40
N ASP A 65 -10.03 -17.98 -2.45
CA ASP A 65 -10.93 -17.79 -3.60
C ASP A 65 -10.28 -16.98 -4.75
N GLY A 66 -9.06 -16.47 -4.56
CA GLY A 66 -8.33 -15.71 -5.57
C GLY A 66 -8.77 -14.25 -5.74
N HIS A 67 -9.61 -13.74 -4.84
CA HIS A 67 -10.03 -12.33 -4.84
C HIS A 67 -8.94 -11.40 -4.31
N VAL A 68 -8.04 -11.90 -3.46
CA VAL A 68 -6.97 -11.12 -2.82
C VAL A 68 -5.64 -11.83 -3.02
N ALA A 69 -4.63 -11.11 -3.51
CA ALA A 69 -3.28 -11.65 -3.62
C ALA A 69 -2.69 -11.91 -2.21
N PRO A 70 -1.88 -12.96 -2.00
CA PRO A 70 -1.37 -13.33 -0.68
C PRO A 70 -0.58 -12.22 0.05
N ASP A 71 0.18 -11.42 -0.71
CA ASP A 71 0.95 -10.29 -0.19
C ASP A 71 0.05 -9.14 0.28
N VAL A 72 -1.01 -8.84 -0.46
CA VAL A 72 -2.04 -7.85 -0.06
C VAL A 72 -2.81 -8.35 1.15
N GLY A 73 -3.21 -9.63 1.16
CA GLY A 73 -3.94 -10.22 2.28
C GLY A 73 -3.15 -10.20 3.59
N ARG A 74 -1.83 -10.43 3.53
CA ARG A 74 -0.95 -10.25 4.70
C ARG A 74 -0.99 -8.81 5.24
N GLN A 75 -0.91 -7.80 4.36
CA GLN A 75 -0.98 -6.39 4.78
C GLN A 75 -2.32 -6.05 5.45
N ILE A 76 -3.42 -6.62 4.96
CA ILE A 76 -4.75 -6.43 5.55
C ILE A 76 -4.80 -7.06 6.94
N ILE A 77 -4.28 -8.28 7.12
CA ILE A 77 -4.23 -8.96 8.43
C ILE A 77 -3.38 -8.16 9.43
N ASP A 78 -2.24 -7.63 9.00
CA ASP A 78 -1.38 -6.79 9.86
C ASP A 78 -2.11 -5.50 10.29
N ALA A 79 -2.89 -4.89 9.39
CA ALA A 79 -3.72 -3.72 9.70
C ALA A 79 -4.84 -4.06 10.71
N ILE A 80 -5.49 -5.22 10.56
CA ILE A 80 -6.50 -5.71 11.51
C ILE A 80 -5.88 -5.92 12.89
N ALA A 81 -4.69 -6.51 12.97
CA ALA A 81 -3.98 -6.73 14.24
C ALA A 81 -3.60 -5.41 14.92
N SER A 82 -3.19 -4.41 14.15
CA SER A 82 -2.92 -3.06 14.66
C SER A 82 -4.18 -2.42 15.27
N LEU A 83 -5.32 -2.49 14.57
CA LEU A 83 -6.60 -2.00 15.08
C LEU A 83 -7.04 -2.73 16.35
N ALA A 84 -6.85 -4.05 16.41
CA ALA A 84 -7.17 -4.85 17.59
C ALA A 84 -6.37 -4.41 18.82
N THR A 85 -5.09 -4.07 18.63
CA THR A 85 -4.22 -3.57 19.70
C THR A 85 -4.69 -2.22 20.24
N VAL A 86 -5.11 -1.31 19.34
CA VAL A 86 -5.68 -0.01 19.73
C VAL A 86 -6.96 -0.21 20.55
N ARG A 87 -7.91 -1.02 20.06
CA ARG A 87 -9.16 -1.32 20.77
C ARG A 87 -8.92 -1.95 22.15
N ALA A 88 -7.96 -2.86 22.25
CA ALA A 88 -7.61 -3.47 23.52
C ALA A 88 -7.04 -2.44 24.51
N SER A 89 -6.28 -1.47 24.01
CA SER A 89 -5.74 -0.38 24.83
C SER A 89 -6.86 0.54 25.33
N GLU A 90 -7.80 0.90 24.46
CA GLU A 90 -8.98 1.70 24.79
C GLU A 90 -9.88 0.99 25.83
N ASP A 91 -10.12 -0.32 25.68
CA ASP A 91 -10.91 -1.10 26.66
C ASP A 91 -10.24 -1.16 28.03
N LEU A 92 -8.91 -1.38 28.06
CA LEU A 92 -8.16 -1.41 29.31
C LEU A 92 -8.14 -0.04 30.00
N GLU A 93 -7.98 1.04 29.24
CA GLU A 93 -8.06 2.41 29.75
C GLU A 93 -9.44 2.69 30.36
N ALA A 94 -10.52 2.36 29.65
CA ALA A 94 -11.88 2.54 30.14
C ALA A 94 -12.13 1.75 31.44
N ARG A 95 -11.63 0.52 31.53
CA ARG A 95 -11.75 -0.31 32.73
C ARG A 95 -10.89 0.22 33.89
N LEU A 96 -9.72 0.78 33.60
CA LEU A 96 -8.85 1.40 34.62
C LEU A 96 -9.53 2.61 35.24
N ILE A 97 -10.09 3.51 34.43
CA ILE A 97 -10.81 4.70 34.91
C ILE A 97 -11.93 4.29 35.90
N VAL A 98 -12.74 3.30 35.53
CA VAL A 98 -13.82 2.80 36.41
C VAL A 98 -13.27 2.25 37.73
N LEU A 99 -12.12 1.57 37.69
CA LEU A 99 -11.49 1.00 38.89
C LEU A 99 -10.85 2.07 39.78
N GLU A 100 -10.24 3.10 39.18
CA GLU A 100 -9.63 4.23 39.87
C GLU A 100 -10.71 5.09 40.56
N ASP A 101 -11.79 5.41 39.84
CA ASP A 101 -12.97 6.09 40.38
C ASP A 101 -13.58 5.32 41.56
N ALA A 102 -13.73 3.99 41.41
CA ALA A 102 -14.28 3.14 42.48
C ALA A 102 -13.38 3.08 43.72
N ARG A 103 -12.07 3.33 43.57
CA ARG A 103 -11.09 3.34 44.66
C ARG A 103 -10.78 4.73 45.20
N GLY A 104 -11.34 5.78 44.58
CA GLY A 104 -11.08 7.17 44.94
C GLY A 104 -9.62 7.59 44.76
N LEU A 105 -8.93 6.99 43.77
CA LEU A 105 -7.57 7.34 43.36
C LEU A 105 -7.56 8.47 42.33
#